data_AF-A0A453CNN8-F1
#
_entry.id   AF-A0A453CNN8-F1
#
_cell.length_a   1.000
_cell.length_b   1.000
_cell.length_c   1.000
_cell.angle_alpha   90.00
_cell.angle_beta   90.00
_cell.angle_gamma   90.00
#
_symmetry.space_group_name_H-M   'P 1'
#
loop_
_entity.id
_entity.type
_entity.pdbx_description
1 polymer ?
#
loop_
_entity_poly.entity_id
_entity_poly.type
_entity_poly.pdbx_seq_one_letter_code
_entity_poly.pdbx_strand_id
1 'polypeptide(L)'
;MELIDSGLALMEISMGESSTKTRMKSIREAEQTNLRRIRELQERIRRRQEQLVRDPQPPLRYEFEKAPTDEQEAEDYRQMWEMCFRLNFGSIDGETSLGPICCTTGTNPADALPESCMQIFSIKVTDLNNDLSLPLEVHGFVAARDSVDRKRNYLFRCTRDNCQTLTPK
;
A
#
# COMPACT_ATOMS: atom_id res chain seq x y z
N MET A 1 -24.02 22.42 65.74
CA MET A 1 -24.71 23.71 65.58
C MET A 1 -23.69 24.75 65.97
N GLU A 2 -23.19 25.63 65.11
CA GLU A 2 -23.88 26.34 64.01
C GLU A 2 -23.02 26.42 62.73
N LEU A 3 -23.72 26.63 61.61
CA LEU A 3 -23.24 26.88 60.24
C LEU A 3 -23.25 28.39 59.97
N ILE A 4 -22.14 28.96 59.50
CA ILE A 4 -22.07 30.14 58.60
C ILE A 4 -20.60 30.25 58.14
N ASP A 5 -20.23 29.73 56.96
CA ASP A 5 -20.30 30.36 55.63
C ASP A 5 -19.57 31.71 55.54
N SER A 6 -18.39 31.71 54.92
CA SER A 6 -17.76 32.92 54.41
C SER A 6 -16.74 32.59 53.32
N GLY A 7 -17.25 32.60 52.08
CA GLY A 7 -16.56 33.26 50.97
C GLY A 7 -15.45 32.46 50.30
N LEU A 8 -15.84 31.51 49.44
CA LEU A 8 -15.11 31.27 48.20
C LEU A 8 -14.97 32.61 47.48
N ALA A 9 -13.79 33.22 47.56
CA ALA A 9 -13.45 34.39 46.78
C ALA A 9 -13.43 33.99 45.30
N LEU A 10 -14.58 34.14 44.65
CA LEU A 10 -14.68 34.25 43.21
C LEU A 10 -13.84 35.45 42.81
N MET A 11 -12.63 35.17 42.34
CA MET A 11 -11.77 36.12 41.65
C MET A 11 -12.45 36.41 40.31
N GLU A 12 -13.41 37.36 40.31
CA GLU A 12 -13.91 37.94 39.08
C GLU A 12 -12.74 38.66 38.39
N ILE A 13 -12.18 38.02 37.37
CA ILE A 13 -11.29 38.69 36.44
C ILE A 13 -12.18 39.61 35.60
N SER A 14 -12.30 40.87 36.05
CA SER A 14 -12.88 41.97 35.29
C SER A 14 -12.01 42.22 34.04
N MET A 15 -12.28 41.46 32.97
CA MET A 15 -11.78 41.74 31.64
C MET A 15 -12.60 42.92 31.10
N GLY A 16 -12.05 44.14 31.18
CA GLY A 16 -12.75 45.36 30.78
C GLY A 16 -13.32 45.29 29.36
N GLU A 17 -14.55 45.80 29.18
CA GLU A 17 -15.35 45.81 27.94
C GLU A 17 -14.59 46.37 26.70
N SER A 18 -13.57 47.19 26.93
CA SER A 18 -12.68 47.74 25.89
C SER A 18 -11.84 46.65 25.21
N SER A 19 -11.37 45.66 25.97
CA SER A 19 -10.54 44.55 25.46
C SER A 19 -11.37 43.58 24.61
N THR A 20 -12.59 43.25 25.05
CA THR A 20 -13.51 42.38 24.32
C THR A 20 -14.02 43.04 23.03
N LYS A 21 -14.33 44.33 23.06
CA LYS A 21 -14.73 45.12 21.87
C LYS A 21 -13.62 45.19 20.82
N THR A 22 -12.37 45.31 21.25
CA THR A 22 -11.19 45.34 20.37
C THR A 22 -10.96 43.98 19.70
N ARG A 23 -11.03 42.88 20.46
CA ARG A 23 -10.95 41.51 19.93
C ARG A 23 -12.07 41.20 18.93
N MET A 24 -13.29 41.65 19.22
CA MET A 24 -14.45 41.43 18.33
C MET A 24 -14.35 42.25 17.03
N LYS A 25 -13.63 43.37 17.05
CA LYS A 25 -13.33 44.17 15.85
C LYS A 25 -12.27 43.48 14.98
N SER A 26 -11.19 42.98 15.58
CA SER A 26 -10.14 42.27 14.85
C SER A 26 -10.64 40.97 14.21
N ILE A 27 -11.55 40.25 14.87
CA ILE A 27 -12.20 39.05 14.29
C ILE A 27 -13.02 39.42 13.05
N ARG A 28 -13.85 40.47 13.13
CA ARG A 28 -14.65 40.92 11.99
C ARG A 28 -13.80 41.39 10.80
N GLU A 29 -12.68 42.05 11.07
CA GLU A 29 -11.72 42.46 10.04
C GLU A 29 -11.04 41.25 9.38
N ALA A 30 -10.69 40.24 10.16
CA ALA A 30 -10.14 38.98 9.65
C ALA A 30 -11.18 38.21 8.80
N GLU A 31 -12.44 38.15 9.24
CA GLU A 31 -13.54 37.54 8.49
C GLU A 31 -13.80 38.27 7.17
N GLN A 32 -13.82 39.61 7.18
CA GLN A 32 -13.95 40.38 5.94
C GLN A 32 -12.78 40.14 4.98
N THR A 33 -11.57 40.03 5.51
CA THR A 33 -10.38 39.70 4.71
C THR A 33 -10.47 38.29 4.12
N ASN A 34 -10.92 37.31 4.90
CA ASN A 34 -11.14 35.95 4.43
C ASN A 34 -12.23 35.89 3.35
N LEU A 35 -13.34 36.61 3.51
CA LEU A 35 -14.41 36.71 2.52
C LEU A 35 -13.95 37.39 1.22
N ARG A 36 -13.01 38.33 1.28
CA ARG A 36 -12.39 38.91 0.08
C ARG A 36 -11.50 37.87 -0.62
N ARG A 37 -10.65 37.17 0.12
CA ARG A 37 -9.78 36.11 -0.42
C ARG A 37 -10.57 34.97 -1.07
N ILE A 38 -11.67 34.54 -0.45
CA ILE A 38 -12.54 33.49 -1.01
C ILE A 38 -13.14 33.94 -2.33
N ARG A 39 -13.64 35.19 -2.43
CA ARG A 39 -14.17 35.73 -3.69
C ARG A 39 -13.10 35.82 -4.77
N GLU A 40 -11.90 36.27 -4.43
CA GLU A 40 -10.77 36.31 -5.37
C GLU A 40 -10.37 34.92 -5.86
N LEU A 41 -10.37 33.92 -4.98
CA LEU A 41 -10.11 32.52 -5.35
C LEU A 41 -11.19 31.96 -6.26
N GLN A 42 -12.46 32.22 -5.96
CA GLN A 42 -13.58 31.82 -6.82
C GLN A 42 -13.46 32.43 -8.21
N GLU A 43 -13.12 33.72 -8.29
CA GLU A 43 -12.92 34.41 -9.56
C GLU A 43 -11.72 33.87 -10.34
N ARG A 44 -10.62 33.52 -9.66
CA ARG A 44 -9.47 32.84 -10.28
C ARG A 44 -9.82 31.46 -10.81
N ILE A 45 -10.60 30.68 -10.06
CA ILE A 45 -11.08 29.36 -10.49
C ILE A 45 -11.97 29.51 -11.71
N ARG A 46 -12.91 30.45 -11.69
CA ARG A 46 -13.80 30.75 -12.83
C ARG A 46 -13.00 31.12 -14.07
N ARG A 47 -12.05 32.06 -13.96
CA ARG A 47 -11.18 32.45 -15.08
C ARG A 47 -10.37 31.28 -15.62
N ARG A 48 -9.89 30.40 -14.74
CA ARG A 48 -9.15 29.20 -15.14
C ARG A 48 -10.06 28.22 -15.89
N GLN A 49 -11.29 28.02 -15.44
CA GLN A 49 -12.29 27.21 -16.14
C GLN A 49 -12.65 27.81 -17.51
N GLU A 50 -12.90 29.12 -17.57
CA GLU A 50 -13.17 29.82 -18.84
C GLU A 50 -11.98 29.75 -19.81
N GLN A 51 -10.74 29.82 -19.31
CA GLN A 51 -9.53 29.62 -20.12
C GLN A 51 -9.44 28.19 -20.66
N LEU A 52 -9.72 27.18 -19.83
CA LEU A 52 -9.74 25.77 -20.26
C LEU A 52 -10.85 25.48 -21.29
N VAL A 53 -11.95 26.23 -21.26
CA VAL A 53 -13.01 26.16 -22.29
C VAL A 53 -12.61 26.89 -23.57
N ARG A 54 -11.95 28.05 -23.46
CA ARG A 54 -11.50 28.85 -24.62
C ARG A 54 -10.33 28.21 -25.36
N ASP A 55 -9.39 27.63 -24.63
CA ASP A 55 -8.23 26.94 -25.15
C ASP A 55 -8.19 25.55 -24.50
N PRO A 56 -8.97 24.60 -25.05
CA PRO A 56 -8.94 23.23 -24.57
C PRO A 56 -7.51 22.73 -24.72
N GLN A 57 -6.89 22.36 -23.60
CA GLN A 57 -5.63 21.63 -23.63
C GLN A 57 -5.81 20.48 -24.62
N PRO A 58 -4.93 20.34 -25.64
CA PRO A 58 -5.02 19.22 -26.54
C PRO A 58 -5.06 17.95 -25.69
N PRO A 59 -5.97 17.01 -26.00
CA PRO A 59 -6.05 15.78 -25.24
C PRO A 59 -4.64 15.20 -25.18
N LEU A 60 -4.17 14.89 -23.97
CA LEU A 60 -2.94 14.13 -23.80
C LEU A 60 -3.12 12.92 -24.68
N ARG A 61 -2.37 12.88 -25.79
CA ARG A 61 -2.30 11.70 -26.63
C ARG A 61 -1.53 10.71 -25.77
N TYR A 62 -2.25 10.01 -24.91
CA TYR A 62 -1.80 8.75 -24.35
C TYR A 62 -1.70 7.84 -25.56
N GLU A 63 -0.55 7.88 -26.21
CA GLU A 63 -0.08 6.72 -26.94
C GLU A 63 -0.12 5.62 -25.89
N PHE A 64 -1.00 4.64 -26.09
CA PHE A 64 -0.94 3.42 -25.31
C PHE A 64 0.46 2.89 -25.55
N GLU A 65 1.36 3.15 -24.61
CA GLU A 65 2.63 2.46 -24.53
C GLU A 65 2.27 0.99 -24.66
N LYS A 66 2.94 0.30 -25.59
CA LYS A 66 2.72 -1.13 -25.78
C LYS A 66 2.77 -1.77 -24.41
N ALA A 67 1.83 -2.68 -24.15
CA ALA A 67 1.87 -3.46 -22.92
C ALA A 67 3.30 -4.01 -22.76
N PRO A 68 3.90 -3.86 -21.56
CA PRO A 68 5.24 -4.36 -21.31
C PRO A 68 5.30 -5.85 -21.66
N THR A 69 6.45 -6.30 -22.15
CA THR A 69 6.67 -7.73 -22.35
C THR A 69 6.86 -8.41 -20.99
N ASP A 70 6.65 -9.73 -20.94
CA ASP A 70 6.86 -10.52 -19.71
C ASP A 70 8.27 -10.29 -19.13
N GLU A 71 9.28 -10.09 -19.99
CA GLU A 71 10.65 -9.79 -19.55
C GLU A 71 10.77 -8.42 -18.90
N GLN A 72 10.09 -7.40 -19.44
CA GLN A 72 10.10 -6.06 -18.87
C GLN A 72 9.37 -6.04 -17.53
N GLU A 73 8.22 -6.71 -17.43
CA GLU A 73 7.49 -6.84 -16.16
C GLU A 73 8.33 -7.55 -15.10
N ALA A 74 9.06 -8.60 -15.48
CA ALA A 74 9.95 -9.33 -14.57
C ALA A 74 11.13 -8.47 -14.09
N GLU A 75 11.70 -7.64 -14.96
CA GLU A 75 12.81 -6.74 -14.60
C GLU A 75 12.33 -5.56 -13.74
N ASP A 76 11.19 -4.97 -14.07
CA ASP A 76 10.58 -3.90 -13.26
C ASP A 76 10.24 -4.42 -11.85
N TYR A 77 9.69 -5.64 -11.78
CA TYR A 77 9.46 -6.31 -10.50
C TYR A 77 10.78 -6.53 -9.74
N ARG A 78 11.84 -6.98 -10.40
CA ARG A 78 13.17 -7.17 -9.77
C ARG A 78 13.69 -5.86 -9.21
N GLN A 79 13.66 -4.78 -9.97
CA GLN A 79 14.15 -3.47 -9.53
C GLN A 79 13.35 -2.93 -8.35
N MET A 80 12.01 -3.01 -8.42
CA MET A 80 11.14 -2.64 -7.33
C MET A 80 11.44 -3.48 -6.07
N TRP A 81 11.64 -4.79 -6.22
CA TRP A 81 11.93 -5.68 -5.10
C TRP A 81 13.27 -5.32 -4.44
N GLU A 82 14.32 -5.13 -5.24
CA GLU A 82 15.65 -4.77 -4.77
C GLU A 82 15.65 -3.40 -4.08
N MET A 83 14.86 -2.44 -4.59
CA MET A 83 14.70 -1.12 -3.96
C MET A 83 14.01 -1.23 -2.59
N CYS A 84 12.90 -1.99 -2.51
CA CYS A 84 12.05 -2.02 -1.32
C CYS A 84 12.54 -2.97 -0.22
N PHE A 85 13.18 -4.08 -0.59
CA PHE A 85 13.34 -5.23 0.30
C PHE A 85 14.78 -5.68 0.51
N ARG A 86 15.72 -5.31 -0.36
CA ARG A 86 17.12 -5.78 -0.30
C ARG A 86 17.79 -5.52 1.05
N LEU A 87 17.55 -4.35 1.64
CA LEU A 87 18.19 -3.96 2.91
C LEU A 87 17.70 -4.81 4.10
N ASN A 88 16.45 -5.24 4.09
CA ASN A 88 15.81 -5.94 5.20
C ASN A 88 15.85 -7.47 5.03
N PHE A 89 15.73 -7.95 3.80
CA PHE A 89 15.51 -9.37 3.50
C PHE A 89 16.66 -10.01 2.72
N GLY A 90 17.64 -9.22 2.26
CA GLY A 90 18.82 -9.69 1.56
C GLY A 90 18.59 -9.83 0.05
N SER A 91 19.22 -10.84 -0.56
CA SER A 91 19.12 -11.05 -2.01
C SER A 91 17.70 -11.42 -2.45
N ILE A 92 17.29 -10.95 -3.64
CA ILE A 92 16.06 -11.40 -4.30
C ILE A 92 16.02 -12.92 -4.48
N ASP A 93 17.19 -13.53 -4.61
CA ASP A 93 17.40 -14.96 -4.75
C ASP A 93 17.52 -15.68 -3.37
N GLY A 94 17.24 -15.01 -2.26
CA GLY A 94 17.23 -15.62 -0.94
C GLY A 94 16.17 -16.74 -0.84
N GLU A 95 16.53 -17.85 -0.21
CA GLU A 95 15.61 -18.94 0.15
C GLU A 95 15.07 -18.71 1.56
N THR A 96 13.77 -18.97 1.75
CA THR A 96 13.15 -18.85 3.07
C THR A 96 13.86 -19.76 4.06
N SER A 97 14.15 -19.22 5.24
CA SER A 97 14.68 -20.01 6.35
C SER A 97 13.56 -20.44 7.30
N LEU A 98 12.31 -20.07 6.99
CA LEU A 98 11.15 -20.45 7.74
C LEU A 98 10.76 -21.87 7.31
N GLY A 99 10.72 -22.78 8.28
CA GLY A 99 10.17 -24.10 8.07
C GLY A 99 8.65 -24.03 7.81
N PRO A 100 8.03 -25.17 7.46
CA PRO A 100 6.57 -25.26 7.42
C PRO A 100 5.97 -24.70 8.71
N ILE A 101 5.08 -23.71 8.61
CA ILE A 101 4.39 -23.16 9.77
C ILE A 101 3.45 -24.24 10.28
N CYS A 102 3.92 -24.98 11.29
CA CYS A 102 3.25 -26.13 11.87
C CYS A 102 2.14 -25.68 12.82
N CYS A 103 1.01 -25.14 12.33
CA CYS A 103 -0.13 -24.83 13.21
C CYS A 103 -1.47 -24.96 12.48
N THR A 104 -2.02 -26.18 12.40
CA THR A 104 -3.48 -26.38 12.31
C THR A 104 -4.04 -27.27 13.42
N THR A 105 -3.22 -27.73 14.36
CA THR A 105 -3.68 -28.54 15.50
C THR A 105 -3.04 -28.08 16.81
N GLY A 106 -3.81 -27.32 17.61
CA GLY A 106 -3.39 -26.86 18.95
C GLY A 106 -4.10 -25.58 19.40
N THR A 107 -3.85 -25.17 20.64
CA THR A 107 -4.24 -23.85 21.14
C THR A 107 -3.23 -22.83 20.62
N ASN A 108 -3.69 -21.86 19.82
CA ASN A 108 -2.86 -20.75 19.40
C ASN A 108 -2.32 -20.00 20.66
N PRO A 109 -1.06 -19.53 20.63
CA PRO A 109 -0.57 -18.60 21.65
C PRO A 109 -1.55 -17.44 21.85
N ALA A 110 -1.68 -16.92 23.08
CA ALA A 110 -2.64 -15.86 23.40
C ALA A 110 -2.40 -14.56 22.63
N ASP A 111 -1.18 -14.38 22.14
CA ASP A 111 -0.67 -13.27 21.34
C ASP A 111 -0.61 -13.57 19.83
N ALA A 112 -1.10 -14.74 19.40
CA ALA A 112 -1.15 -15.08 17.98
C ALA A 112 -2.16 -14.17 17.26
N LEU A 113 -1.67 -13.47 16.24
CA LEU A 113 -2.50 -12.67 15.36
C LEU A 113 -2.87 -13.47 14.10
N PRO A 114 -4.15 -13.42 13.67
CA PRO A 114 -4.55 -14.03 12.41
C PRO A 114 -3.90 -13.27 11.25
N GLU A 115 -3.08 -13.97 10.48
CA GLU A 115 -2.48 -13.44 9.25
C GLU A 115 -3.07 -14.14 8.02
N SER A 116 -3.16 -13.41 6.92
CA SER A 116 -3.60 -14.00 5.65
C SER A 116 -2.49 -14.89 5.10
N CYS A 117 -2.77 -16.18 4.92
CA CYS A 117 -1.83 -17.13 4.34
C CYS A 117 -2.39 -17.75 3.06
N MET A 118 -1.49 -18.13 2.15
CA MET A 118 -1.82 -18.87 0.94
C MET A 118 -1.27 -20.29 1.07
N GLN A 119 -2.14 -21.29 0.92
CA GLN A 119 -1.74 -22.70 0.89
C GLN A 119 -1.81 -23.24 -0.54
N ILE A 120 -0.69 -23.74 -1.04
CA ILE A 120 -0.59 -24.36 -2.36
C ILE A 120 -0.57 -25.87 -2.19
N PHE A 121 -1.63 -26.54 -2.63
CA PHE A 121 -1.76 -28.00 -2.51
C PHE A 121 -1.16 -28.76 -3.69
N SER A 122 -1.28 -28.23 -4.90
CA SER A 122 -0.81 -28.89 -6.10
C SER A 122 -0.54 -27.90 -7.22
N ILE A 123 0.46 -28.20 -8.04
CA ILE A 123 0.73 -27.52 -9.31
C ILE A 123 0.48 -28.56 -10.39
N LYS A 124 -0.38 -28.24 -11.36
CA LYS A 124 -0.71 -29.13 -12.47
C LYS A 124 -0.12 -28.55 -13.76
N VAL A 125 0.61 -29.37 -14.50
CA VAL A 125 1.01 -29.07 -15.86
C VAL A 125 -0.17 -29.38 -16.79
N THR A 126 -0.63 -28.39 -17.56
CA THR A 126 -1.71 -28.52 -18.55
C THR A 126 -1.19 -28.20 -19.94
N ASP A 127 -2.04 -28.38 -20.96
CA ASP A 127 -1.82 -27.89 -22.33
C ASP A 127 -0.48 -28.34 -22.94
N LEU A 128 -0.16 -29.63 -22.76
CA LEU A 128 0.89 -30.31 -23.51
C LEU A 128 0.42 -30.39 -24.97
N ASN A 129 0.67 -29.33 -25.75
CA ASN A 129 0.40 -29.30 -27.18
C ASN A 129 1.19 -30.42 -27.88
N ASN A 130 0.77 -30.79 -29.10
CA ASN A 130 1.14 -32.02 -29.84
C ASN A 130 2.63 -32.40 -29.93
N ASP A 131 3.56 -31.52 -29.55
CA ASP A 131 5.01 -31.77 -29.55
C ASP A 131 5.56 -32.22 -28.19
N LEU A 132 4.79 -32.08 -27.11
CA LEU A 132 5.17 -32.51 -25.76
C LEU A 132 4.40 -33.78 -25.40
N SER A 133 4.99 -34.93 -25.69
CA SER A 133 4.45 -36.23 -25.25
C SER A 133 5.01 -36.64 -23.89
N LEU A 134 4.20 -37.36 -23.12
CA LEU A 134 4.65 -37.99 -21.88
C LEU A 134 5.42 -39.29 -22.23
N PRO A 135 6.50 -39.65 -21.51
CA PRO A 135 7.00 -39.01 -20.30
C PRO A 135 7.78 -37.71 -20.58
N LEU A 136 7.54 -36.68 -19.75
CA LEU A 136 8.20 -35.38 -19.87
C LEU A 136 9.23 -35.21 -18.74
N GLU A 137 10.47 -34.91 -19.11
CA GLU A 137 11.51 -34.53 -18.15
C GLU A 137 11.41 -33.04 -17.82
N VAL A 138 11.06 -32.73 -16.57
CA VAL A 138 10.90 -31.35 -16.09
C VAL A 138 12.03 -31.00 -15.13
N HIS A 139 12.70 -29.90 -15.44
CA HIS A 139 13.73 -29.27 -14.61
C HIS A 139 13.42 -27.78 -14.38
N GLY A 140 14.09 -27.18 -13.41
CA GLY A 140 13.92 -25.79 -13.02
C GLY A 140 13.30 -25.67 -11.64
N PHE A 141 12.68 -24.53 -11.35
CA PHE A 141 12.03 -24.33 -10.07
C PHE A 141 10.77 -23.48 -10.19
N VAL A 142 9.86 -23.68 -9.26
CA VAL A 142 8.72 -22.80 -9.00
C VAL A 142 8.84 -22.36 -7.56
N ALA A 143 8.79 -21.06 -7.32
CA ALA A 143 8.87 -20.50 -5.97
C ALA A 143 7.82 -19.41 -5.77
N ALA A 144 7.19 -19.42 -4.61
CA ALA A 144 6.36 -18.31 -4.13
C ALA A 144 7.17 -17.43 -3.17
N ARG A 145 6.72 -16.20 -2.94
CA ARG A 145 7.22 -15.32 -1.89
C ARG A 145 6.03 -14.86 -1.06
N ASP A 146 6.16 -14.85 0.26
CA ASP A 146 5.17 -14.28 1.16
C ASP A 146 5.64 -12.93 1.72
N SER A 147 4.78 -12.29 2.51
CA SER A 147 5.08 -11.02 3.17
C SER A 147 5.93 -11.16 4.43
N VAL A 148 6.13 -12.38 4.94
CA VAL A 148 6.78 -12.64 6.23
C VAL A 148 8.28 -12.43 6.11
N ASP A 149 8.93 -13.11 5.16
CA ASP A 149 10.38 -12.97 4.95
C ASP A 149 10.77 -12.53 3.53
N ARG A 150 9.79 -12.41 2.61
CA ARG A 150 9.99 -11.97 1.21
C ARG A 150 10.95 -12.86 0.40
N LYS A 151 11.35 -14.01 0.93
CA LYS A 151 12.28 -14.96 0.29
C LYS A 151 11.52 -16.04 -0.46
N ARG A 152 12.24 -16.77 -1.29
CA ARG A 152 11.71 -17.85 -2.12
C ARG A 152 11.34 -19.05 -1.24
N ASN A 153 10.07 -19.44 -1.29
CA ASN A 153 9.58 -20.73 -0.84
C ASN A 153 9.42 -21.64 -2.05
N TYR A 154 10.32 -22.62 -2.19
CA TYR A 154 10.34 -23.53 -3.35
C TYR A 154 9.20 -24.54 -3.28
N LEU A 155 8.33 -24.49 -4.28
CA LEU A 155 7.23 -25.44 -4.48
C LEU A 155 7.66 -26.61 -5.38
N PHE A 156 8.63 -26.35 -6.26
CA PHE A 156 9.27 -27.31 -7.15
C PHE A 156 10.73 -26.88 -7.34
N ARG A 157 11.67 -27.82 -7.31
CA ARG A 157 13.10 -27.55 -7.56
C ARG A 157 13.82 -28.83 -8.04
N CYS A 158 14.12 -28.89 -9.33
CA CYS A 158 14.88 -29.96 -9.97
C CYS A 158 16.01 -29.38 -10.80
N THR A 159 17.20 -29.98 -10.72
CA THR A 159 18.33 -29.64 -11.58
C THR A 159 18.20 -30.34 -12.93
N ARG A 160 19.00 -29.95 -13.92
CA ARG A 160 18.98 -30.56 -15.27
C ARG A 160 19.46 -32.01 -15.25
N ASP A 161 20.34 -32.31 -14.31
CA ASP A 161 20.92 -33.61 -14.00
C ASP A 161 19.99 -34.49 -13.14
N ASN A 162 18.94 -33.92 -12.54
CA ASN A 162 17.99 -34.62 -11.69
C ASN A 162 16.55 -34.15 -11.99
N CYS A 163 16.11 -34.37 -13.24
CA CYS A 163 14.78 -34.02 -13.71
C CYS A 163 13.70 -34.83 -13.00
N GLN A 164 12.53 -34.23 -12.81
CA GLN A 164 11.32 -34.96 -12.48
C GLN A 164 10.68 -35.48 -13.78
N THR A 165 10.50 -36.80 -13.88
CA THR A 165 9.75 -37.41 -14.98
C THR A 165 8.25 -37.36 -14.69
N LEU A 166 7.50 -36.64 -15.53
CA LEU A 166 6.03 -36.67 -15.51
C LEU A 166 5.54 -37.78 -16.44
N THR A 167 4.78 -38.73 -15.91
CA THR A 167 4.16 -39.83 -16.68
C THR A 167 2.66 -39.61 -16.83
N PRO A 168 1.99 -40.33 -17.73
CA PRO A 168 0.53 -40.39 -17.73
C PRO A 168 0.01 -40.85 -16.36
N LYS A 169 -1.16 -40.33 -15.95
CA LYS A 169 -1.86 -40.80 -14.76
C LYS A 169 -2.49 -42.17 -14.98
#